data_AF-A0A821Y1T9-F1
#
_entry.id   AF-A0A821Y1T9-F1
#
_cell.length_a   1.000
_cell.length_b   1.000
_cell.length_c   1.000
_cell.angle_alpha   90.00
_cell.angle_beta   90.00
_cell.angle_gamma   90.00
#
_symmetry.space_group_name_H-M   'P 1'
#
loop_
_entity.id
_entity.type
_entity.pdbx_description
1 polymer ?
#
loop_
_entity_poly.entity_id
_entity_poly.type
_entity_poly.pdbx_seq_one_letter_code
_entity_poly.pdbx_strand_id
1 'polypeptide(L)'
;MNNTTIGYKNLHIDIYCLSSSLTFFFEIVDEKVIDTKEFREFEKNCIVPSLNQWIPTTTTDFEYFMSNLETENSYTPFGDQLLTYTLQEEESSPYFIYCIKHNLFSNSKFAEWWSHLEIFLIFFLNNVLTIN
;
A
#
# COMPACT_ATOMS: atom_id res chain seq x y z
N MET A 1 17.01 -1.92 -10.22
CA MET A 1 16.40 -0.57 -10.30
C MET A 1 17.52 0.46 -10.20
N ASN A 2 17.54 1.47 -11.08
CA ASN A 2 18.30 2.68 -10.80
C ASN A 2 17.49 3.47 -9.78
N ASN A 3 17.90 3.46 -8.51
CA ASN A 3 17.17 4.06 -7.39
C ASN A 3 17.36 5.59 -7.32
N THR A 4 17.43 6.26 -8.46
CA THR A 4 17.77 7.69 -8.54
C THR A 4 16.62 8.45 -9.18
N THR A 5 15.99 9.32 -8.40
CA THR A 5 15.01 10.31 -8.89
C THR A 5 15.72 11.61 -9.27
N ILE A 6 15.48 12.12 -10.47
CA ILE A 6 16.05 13.37 -10.99
C ILE A 6 14.97 14.47 -10.95
N GLY A 7 15.36 15.69 -10.56
CA GLY A 7 14.50 16.87 -10.65
C GLY A 7 13.81 17.29 -9.35
N TYR A 8 14.13 16.64 -8.23
CA TYR A 8 13.53 16.93 -6.92
C TYR A 8 14.59 17.33 -5.90
N LYS A 9 14.29 18.38 -5.12
CA LYS A 9 15.06 18.73 -3.92
C LYS A 9 14.25 18.32 -2.68
N ASN A 10 14.87 17.56 -1.79
CA ASN A 10 14.25 17.09 -0.54
C ASN A 10 12.92 16.36 -0.80
N LEU A 11 12.94 15.43 -1.76
CA LEU A 11 11.81 14.58 -2.07
C LEU A 11 11.47 13.70 -0.86
N HIS A 12 10.22 13.78 -0.42
CA HIS A 12 9.62 12.91 0.56
C HIS A 12 8.39 12.24 -0.05
N ILE A 13 8.26 10.94 0.12
CA ILE A 13 7.11 10.18 -0.36
C ILE A 13 6.56 9.43 0.85
N ASP A 14 5.37 9.82 1.26
CA ASP A 14 4.64 9.14 2.32
C ASP A 14 3.66 8.14 1.70
N ILE A 15 3.68 6.90 2.21
CA ILE A 15 2.75 5.86 1.81
C ILE A 15 2.11 5.32 3.09
N TYR A 16 0.80 5.52 3.21
CA TYR A 16 -0.01 5.06 4.32
C TYR A 16 -0.90 3.91 3.85
N CYS A 17 -1.09 2.93 4.72
CA CYS A 17 -1.93 1.76 4.47
C CYS A 17 -2.83 1.54 5.69
N LEU A 18 -4.13 1.41 5.46
CA LEU A 18 -5.05 0.97 6.52
C LEU A 18 -4.80 -0.50 6.85
N SER A 19 -4.91 -0.88 8.12
CA SER A 19 -4.46 -2.19 8.61
C SER A 19 -5.33 -3.37 8.15
N SER A 20 -6.62 -3.13 7.89
CA SER A 20 -7.59 -4.19 7.63
C SER A 20 -7.96 -4.24 6.14
N SER A 21 -8.40 -3.11 5.59
CA SER A 21 -8.82 -2.98 4.19
C SER A 21 -7.66 -2.90 3.21
N LEU A 22 -6.45 -2.58 3.69
CA LEU A 22 -5.28 -2.30 2.86
C LEU A 22 -5.49 -1.16 1.87
N THR A 23 -6.37 -0.22 2.22
CA THR A 23 -6.55 1.01 1.44
C THR A 23 -5.27 1.85 1.52
N PHE A 24 -4.71 2.22 0.37
CA PHE A 24 -3.49 3.02 0.28
C PHE A 24 -3.78 4.50 0.02
N PHE A 25 -3.12 5.36 0.79
CA PHE A 25 -2.98 6.79 0.51
C PHE A 25 -1.50 7.09 0.32
N PHE A 26 -1.17 7.92 -0.67
CA PHE A 26 0.18 8.43 -0.80
C PHE A 26 0.18 9.94 -0.99
N GLU A 27 1.23 10.55 -0.48
CA GLU A 27 1.51 11.96 -0.64
C GLU A 27 2.96 12.13 -1.09
N ILE A 28 3.17 12.97 -2.10
CA ILE A 28 4.50 13.37 -2.54
C ILE A 28 4.70 14.80 -2.07
N VAL A 29 5.65 14.98 -1.15
CA VAL A 29 6.03 16.30 -0.65
C VAL A 29 7.40 16.65 -1.24
N ASP A 30 7.46 17.75 -2.00
CA ASP A 30 8.70 18.31 -2.52
C ASP A 30 8.87 19.78 -2.11
N GLU A 31 10.04 20.15 -1.57
CA GLU A 31 10.30 21.52 -1.13
C GLU A 31 10.46 22.48 -2.31
N LYS A 32 11.11 22.00 -3.39
CA LYS A 32 11.29 22.74 -4.64
C LYS A 32 11.38 21.78 -5.82
N VAL A 33 10.58 22.07 -6.84
CA VAL A 33 10.80 21.55 -8.18
C VAL A 33 11.92 22.36 -8.81
N ILE A 34 12.94 21.69 -9.37
CA ILE A 34 13.99 22.37 -10.14
C ILE A 34 13.32 23.00 -11.37
N ASP A 35 13.57 24.29 -11.62
CA ASP A 35 13.06 24.95 -12.83
C ASP A 35 13.80 24.37 -14.05
N THR A 36 13.14 23.44 -14.74
CA THR A 36 13.69 22.72 -15.89
C THR A 36 13.93 23.65 -17.09
N LYS A 37 13.41 24.89 -17.07
CA LYS A 37 13.65 25.87 -18.14
C LYS A 37 15.10 26.33 -18.23
N GLU A 38 15.84 26.33 -17.11
CA GLU A 38 17.26 26.67 -17.10
C GLU A 38 18.17 25.48 -17.50
N PHE A 39 17.65 24.25 -17.41
CA PHE A 39 18.36 23.01 -17.72
C PHE A 39 17.65 22.24 -18.83
N ARG A 40 17.80 22.71 -20.08
CA ARG A 40 17.11 22.20 -21.28
C ARG A 40 17.28 20.70 -21.58
N GLU A 41 18.19 20.01 -20.88
CA GLU A 41 18.51 18.59 -21.10
C GLU A 41 17.91 17.64 -20.05
N PHE A 42 17.21 18.14 -19.02
CA PHE A 42 16.68 17.30 -17.94
C PHE A 42 15.17 17.51 -17.73
N GLU A 43 14.39 16.47 -18.04
CA GLU A 43 12.98 16.37 -17.65
C GLU A 43 12.86 15.75 -16.25
N LYS A 44 11.97 16.32 -15.42
CA LYS A 44 11.62 15.77 -14.10
C LYS A 44 11.08 14.35 -14.27
N ASN A 45 11.57 13.40 -13.48
CA ASN A 45 10.95 12.07 -13.45
C ASN A 45 9.51 12.19 -12.93
N CYS A 46 8.54 11.61 -13.63
CA CYS A 46 7.18 11.52 -13.11
C CYS A 46 7.10 10.32 -12.16
N ILE A 47 7.14 10.57 -10.85
CA ILE A 47 7.13 9.51 -9.82
C ILE A 47 5.76 8.83 -9.72
N VAL A 48 4.67 9.58 -9.90
CA VAL A 48 3.30 9.07 -9.71
C VAL A 48 2.97 7.89 -10.64
N PRO A 49 3.22 7.94 -11.97
CA PRO A 49 3.00 6.80 -12.84
C PRO A 49 3.85 5.59 -12.47
N SER A 50 5.10 5.80 -12.03
CA SER A 50 5.96 4.71 -11.58
C SER A 50 5.45 4.07 -10.29
N LEU A 51 4.92 4.84 -9.34
CA LEU A 51 4.28 4.29 -8.14
C LEU A 51 2.98 3.57 -8.48
N ASN A 52 2.12 4.17 -9.31
CA ASN A 52 0.83 3.57 -9.71
C ASN A 52 0.99 2.28 -10.53
N GLN A 53 2.16 2.02 -11.12
CA GLN A 53 2.45 0.71 -11.73
C GLN A 53 2.56 -0.41 -10.69
N TRP A 54 2.93 -0.09 -9.46
CA TRP A 54 3.12 -1.05 -8.39
C TRP A 54 1.98 -1.05 -7.37
N ILE A 55 1.30 0.09 -7.17
CA ILE A 55 0.18 0.21 -6.24
C ILE A 55 -1.15 0.13 -7.02
N PRO A 56 -1.92 -0.97 -6.92
CA PRO A 56 -3.07 -1.24 -7.78
C PRO A 56 -4.19 -0.20 -7.64
N THR A 57 -4.32 0.40 -6.45
CA THR A 57 -5.35 1.39 -6.16
C THR A 57 -4.85 2.31 -5.07
N THR A 58 -4.67 3.57 -5.41
CA THR A 58 -4.20 4.61 -4.50
C THR A 58 -5.15 5.78 -4.56
N THR A 59 -5.41 6.35 -3.39
CA THR A 59 -6.03 7.67 -3.30
C THR A 59 -4.96 8.71 -3.01
N THR A 60 -5.05 9.87 -3.65
CA THR A 60 -4.36 11.10 -3.21
C THR A 60 -5.30 12.01 -2.43
N ASP A 61 -6.54 11.58 -2.22
CA ASP A 61 -7.55 12.27 -1.43
C ASP A 61 -7.45 11.80 0.03
N PHE A 62 -6.91 12.69 0.87
CA PHE A 62 -6.74 12.44 2.30
C PHE A 62 -8.08 12.35 3.04
N GLU A 63 -9.10 13.13 2.65
CA GLU A 63 -10.42 13.06 3.29
C GLU A 63 -11.09 11.71 3.01
N TYR A 64 -10.98 11.22 1.78
CA TYR A 64 -11.42 9.87 1.42
C TYR A 64 -10.70 8.81 2.25
N PHE A 65 -9.38 8.90 2.39
CA PHE A 65 -8.61 7.97 3.23
C PHE A 65 -9.07 7.98 4.69
N MET A 66 -9.23 9.16 5.28
CA MET A 66 -9.71 9.31 6.66
C MET A 66 -11.13 8.78 6.84
N SER A 67 -12.01 8.96 5.86
CA SER A 67 -13.38 8.41 5.92
C SER A 67 -13.38 6.87 5.93
N ASN A 68 -12.45 6.23 5.21
CA ASN A 68 -12.32 4.77 5.25
C ASN A 68 -11.77 4.30 6.60
N LEU A 69 -10.80 5.04 7.18
CA LEU A 69 -10.25 4.75 8.51
C LEU A 69 -11.35 4.71 9.59
N GLU A 70 -12.34 5.60 9.53
CA GLU A 70 -13.46 5.61 10.48
C GLU A 70 -14.30 4.33 10.45
N THR A 71 -14.34 3.66 9.29
CA THR A 71 -15.11 2.43 9.08
C THR A 71 -14.29 1.15 9.23
N GLU A 72 -12.98 1.28 9.45
CA GLU A 72 -12.02 0.17 9.45
C GLU A 72 -12.29 -0.85 10.56
N ASN A 73 -12.90 -0.41 11.67
CA ASN A 73 -13.33 -1.26 12.78
C ASN A 73 -14.41 -2.28 12.40
N SER A 74 -15.13 -2.03 11.31
CA SER A 74 -16.23 -2.86 10.80
C SER A 74 -15.74 -3.85 9.74
N TYR A 75 -14.44 -3.81 9.42
CA TYR A 75 -13.85 -4.69 8.45
C TYR A 75 -13.83 -6.13 8.94
N THR A 76 -14.45 -7.02 8.17
CA THR A 76 -14.45 -8.47 8.43
C THR A 76 -13.34 -9.16 7.66
N PRO A 77 -12.45 -9.93 8.33
CA PRO A 77 -11.42 -10.71 7.66
C PRO A 77 -12.00 -11.70 6.64
N PHE A 78 -11.24 -11.95 5.58
CA PHE A 78 -11.58 -12.96 4.59
C PHE A 78 -11.26 -14.38 5.09
N GLY A 79 -12.00 -15.36 4.55
CA GLY A 79 -11.78 -16.78 4.83
C GLY A 79 -12.52 -17.28 6.07
N ASP A 80 -12.20 -18.52 6.46
CA ASP A 80 -12.82 -19.18 7.60
C ASP A 80 -11.93 -19.01 8.83
N GLN A 81 -12.50 -18.60 9.97
CA GLN A 81 -11.77 -18.55 11.23
C GLN A 81 -11.38 -19.98 11.67
N LEU A 82 -10.08 -20.20 11.87
CA LEU A 82 -9.54 -21.49 12.31
C LEU A 82 -9.35 -21.57 13.82
N LEU A 83 -8.79 -20.51 14.41
CA LEU A 83 -8.32 -20.53 15.79
C LEU A 83 -8.46 -19.15 16.42
N THR A 84 -8.75 -19.15 17.71
CA THR A 84 -8.59 -17.99 18.58
C THR A 84 -7.56 -18.32 19.64
N TYR A 85 -6.60 -17.43 19.88
CA TYR A 85 -5.61 -17.61 20.93
C TYR A 85 -5.43 -16.32 21.73
N THR A 86 -5.15 -16.45 23.03
CA THR A 86 -4.89 -15.34 23.94
C THR A 86 -3.51 -15.55 24.57
N LEU A 87 -2.68 -14.51 24.60
CA LEU A 87 -1.42 -14.55 25.34
C LEU A 87 -1.73 -14.45 26.84
N GLN A 88 -1.19 -15.37 27.63
CA GLN A 88 -1.45 -15.42 29.07
C GLN A 88 -0.76 -14.30 29.86
N GLU A 89 0.22 -13.60 29.26
CA GLU A 89 1.11 -12.68 29.98
C GLU A 89 0.70 -11.20 29.89
N GLU A 90 -0.29 -10.85 29.08
CA GLU A 90 -0.81 -9.48 28.99
C GLU A 90 -2.35 -9.55 28.94
N GLU A 91 -3.04 -8.53 29.44
CA GLU A 91 -4.47 -8.27 29.17
C GLU A 91 -4.68 -7.96 27.67
N SER A 92 -4.16 -8.83 26.81
CA SER A 92 -4.14 -8.71 25.37
C SER A 92 -5.50 -9.16 24.83
N SER A 93 -5.97 -8.42 23.84
CA SER A 93 -7.13 -8.84 23.07
C SER A 93 -6.83 -10.18 22.36
N PRO A 94 -7.84 -11.04 22.19
CA PRO A 94 -7.64 -12.32 21.51
C PRO A 94 -7.17 -12.11 20.07
N TYR A 95 -6.25 -12.96 19.64
CA TYR A 95 -5.85 -13.07 18.25
C TYR A 95 -6.75 -14.04 17.52
N PHE A 96 -7.14 -13.69 16.29
CA PHE A 96 -7.99 -14.51 15.42
C PHE A 96 -7.18 -14.94 14.19
N ILE A 97 -7.11 -16.24 13.95
CA ILE A 97 -6.41 -16.82 12.80
C ILE A 97 -7.44 -17.25 11.77
N TYR A 98 -7.28 -16.79 10.53
CA TYR A 98 -8.16 -17.09 9.40
C TYR A 98 -7.42 -17.92 8.35
N CYS A 99 -8.16 -18.80 7.66
CA CYS A 99 -7.67 -19.57 6.53
C CYS A 99 -8.34 -19.14 5.25
N ILE A 100 -7.49 -18.75 4.29
CA ILE A 100 -7.91 -18.46 2.93
C ILE A 100 -7.85 -19.76 2.12
N LYS A 101 -8.99 -20.17 1.56
CA LYS A 101 -9.05 -21.27 0.60
C LYS A 101 -8.74 -20.78 -0.82
N HIS A 102 -8.10 -21.60 -1.64
CA HIS A 102 -7.72 -21.24 -3.02
C HIS A 102 -8.88 -20.79 -3.92
N ASN A 103 -10.11 -21.23 -3.66
CA ASN A 103 -11.27 -20.77 -4.42
C ASN A 103 -11.66 -19.31 -4.12
N LEU A 104 -11.17 -18.73 -3.02
CA LEU A 104 -11.51 -17.37 -2.62
C LEU A 104 -10.92 -16.31 -3.56
N PHE A 105 -9.90 -16.64 -4.36
CA PHE A 105 -9.39 -15.77 -5.42
C PHE A 105 -10.42 -15.49 -6.53
N SER A 106 -11.50 -16.27 -6.62
CA SER A 106 -12.64 -15.95 -7.49
C SER A 106 -13.58 -14.87 -6.92
N ASN A 107 -13.44 -14.51 -5.64
CA ASN A 107 -14.12 -13.39 -5.03
C ASN A 107 -13.36 -12.09 -5.37
N SER A 108 -14.02 -11.19 -6.12
CA SER A 108 -13.40 -9.95 -6.58
C SER A 108 -12.87 -9.05 -5.46
N LYS A 109 -13.56 -9.00 -4.31
CA LYS A 109 -13.11 -8.19 -3.16
C LYS A 109 -11.84 -8.77 -2.52
N PHE A 110 -11.76 -10.10 -2.42
CA PHE A 110 -10.55 -10.74 -1.91
C PHE A 110 -9.39 -10.60 -2.90
N ALA A 111 -9.64 -10.75 -4.20
CA ALA A 111 -8.62 -10.57 -5.22
C ALA A 111 -8.05 -9.14 -5.22
N GLU A 112 -8.90 -8.13 -5.08
CA GLU A 112 -8.50 -6.73 -4.93
C GLU A 112 -7.65 -6.53 -3.66
N TRP A 113 -8.16 -6.97 -2.51
CA TRP A 113 -7.42 -6.90 -1.24
C TRP A 113 -6.07 -7.63 -1.29
N TRP A 114 -6.02 -8.79 -1.94
CA TRP A 114 -4.79 -9.55 -2.13
C TRP A 114 -3.78 -8.78 -2.98
N SER A 115 -4.23 -8.12 -4.05
CA SER A 115 -3.35 -7.29 -4.89
C SER A 115 -2.74 -6.12 -4.12
N HIS A 116 -3.48 -5.56 -3.15
CA HIS A 116 -2.97 -4.54 -2.23
C HIS A 116 -1.92 -5.10 -1.28
N LEU A 117 -2.10 -6.34 -0.78
CA LEU A 117 -1.13 -7.00 0.09
C LEU A 117 0.18 -7.36 -0.64
N GLU A 118 0.10 -7.78 -1.90
CA GLU A 118 1.25 -8.20 -2.69
C GLU A 118 2.30 -7.09 -2.86
N ILE A 119 1.92 -5.82 -2.75
CA ILE A 119 2.86 -4.71 -2.88
C ILE A 119 3.98 -4.76 -1.83
N PHE A 120 3.69 -5.25 -0.63
CA PHE A 120 4.69 -5.36 0.42
C PHE A 120 5.82 -6.31 0.02
N LEU A 121 5.56 -7.28 -0.86
CA LEU A 121 6.60 -8.16 -1.38
C LEU A 121 7.64 -7.35 -2.16
N ILE A 122 7.24 -6.34 -2.94
CA ILE A 122 8.17 -5.49 -3.71
C ILE A 122 9.11 -4.72 -2.77
N PHE A 123 8.60 -4.24 -1.64
CA PHE A 123 9.38 -3.46 -0.68
C PHE A 123 10.32 -4.33 0.18
N PHE A 124 9.89 -5.54 0.54
CA PHE A 124 10.61 -6.37 1.51
C PHE A 124 11.42 -7.52 0.90
N LEU A 125 11.21 -7.86 -0.37
CA LEU A 125 11.91 -8.94 -1.05
C LEU A 125 12.65 -8.41 -2.28
N ASN A 126 13.95 -8.64 -2.32
CA ASN A 126 14.85 -8.09 -3.35
C ASN A 126 14.61 -8.62 -4.78
N ASN A 127 13.80 -9.67 -4.99
CA ASN A 127 13.63 -10.36 -6.28
C ASN A 127 12.21 -10.90 -6.50
N VAL A 128 11.18 -10.08 -6.31
CA VAL A 128 9.79 -10.50 -6.58
C VAL A 128 9.51 -10.34 -8.06
N LEU A 129 9.38 -11.46 -8.76
CA LEU A 129 8.64 -11.51 -10.01
C LEU A 129 7.16 -11.45 -9.60
N THR A 130 6.48 -10.35 -9.91
CA THR A 130 5.02 -10.26 -9.78
C THR A 130 4.39 -11.51 -10.40
N ILE A 131 3.56 -12.22 -9.62
CA ILE A 131 2.88 -13.42 -10.07
C ILE A 131 1.71 -12.96 -10.95
N ASN A 132 1.97 -12.83 -12.26
CA ASN A 132 0.94 -12.54 -13.27
C ASN A 132 -0.01 -13.73 -13.47
#